data_AF-A0A3M2B9F7-F1
#
_entry.id   AF-A0A3M2B9F7-F1
#
_cell.length_a   1.000
_cell.length_b   1.000
_cell.length_c   1.000
_cell.angle_alpha   90.00
_cell.angle_beta   90.00
_cell.angle_gamma   90.00
#
_symmetry.space_group_name_H-M   'P 1'
#
loop_
_entity.id
_entity.type
_entity.pdbx_description
1 polymer ?
#
loop_
_entity_poly.entity_id
_entity_poly.type
_entity_poly.pdbx_seq_one_letter_code
_entity_poly.pdbx_strand_id
1 'polypeptide(L)'
;TQANPGQAVTYTVQVSNTGQGVATSVVLDDVLSPYLNFGVNSFGANMPFSFTDGATPSTLTPGTASYTDRNGAPYPALTPGANGASANFDGNVGAWTLPMNGNMPAGSSFSIQYKAEVR
;
A
#
# COMPACT_ATOMS: atom_id res chain seq x y z
N THR A 1 -15.58 4.74 -17.87
CA THR A 1 -15.02 3.38 -18.08
C THR A 1 -15.35 2.57 -16.85
N GLN A 2 -15.95 1.39 -17.02
CA GLN A 2 -16.27 0.48 -15.91
C GLN A 2 -15.09 -0.45 -15.69
N ALA A 3 -14.72 -0.72 -14.43
CA ALA A 3 -13.75 -1.76 -14.12
C ALA A 3 -14.48 -3.11 -14.11
N ASN A 4 -13.95 -4.10 -14.82
CA ASN A 4 -14.52 -5.45 -14.86
C ASN A 4 -13.93 -6.31 -13.73
N PRO A 5 -14.66 -7.31 -13.21
CA PRO A 5 -14.08 -8.34 -12.34
C PRO A 5 -12.78 -8.92 -12.92
N GLY A 6 -11.77 -9.11 -12.08
CA GLY A 6 -10.42 -9.52 -12.45
C GLY A 6 -9.51 -8.40 -12.97
N GLN A 7 -10.00 -7.16 -13.12
CA GLN A 7 -9.18 -6.05 -13.55
C GLN A 7 -8.31 -5.52 -12.39
N ALA A 8 -7.00 -5.41 -12.64
CA ALA A 8 -6.09 -4.71 -11.76
C ALA A 8 -6.24 -3.19 -11.87
N VAL A 9 -6.34 -2.53 -10.73
CA VAL A 9 -6.36 -1.08 -10.54
C VAL A 9 -5.07 -0.69 -9.82
N THR A 10 -4.36 0.30 -10.35
CA THR A 10 -3.19 0.90 -9.69
C THR A 10 -3.64 2.10 -8.88
N TYR A 11 -3.34 2.09 -7.59
CA TYR A 11 -3.54 3.21 -6.68
C TYR A 11 -2.24 3.99 -6.54
N THR A 12 -2.35 5.31 -6.42
CA THR A 12 -1.21 6.19 -6.11
C THR A 12 -1.57 7.03 -4.90
N VAL A 13 -0.83 6.87 -3.80
CA VAL A 13 -0.92 7.70 -2.61
C VAL A 13 0.18 8.74 -2.69
N GLN A 14 -0.17 10.01 -2.65
CA GLN A 14 0.77 11.13 -2.67
C GLN A 14 0.73 11.84 -1.32
N VAL A 15 1.90 12.02 -0.70
CA VAL A 15 2.03 12.64 0.63
C VAL A 15 3.03 13.78 0.56
N SER A 16 2.68 14.94 1.12
CA SER A 16 3.55 16.11 1.20
C SER A 16 3.54 16.68 2.62
N ASN A 17 4.72 17.08 3.12
CA ASN A 17 4.84 17.79 4.38
C ASN A 17 4.79 19.30 4.10
N THR A 18 3.60 19.87 4.22
CA THR A 18 3.34 21.31 4.01
C THR A 18 3.59 22.16 5.26
N GLY A 19 3.98 21.53 6.38
CA GLY A 19 4.33 22.22 7.61
C GLY A 19 5.72 22.86 7.56
N GLN A 20 6.08 23.57 8.63
CA GLN A 20 7.39 24.21 8.78
C GLN A 20 8.44 23.30 9.45
N GLY A 21 7.99 22.23 10.11
CA GLY A 21 8.85 21.31 10.86
C GLY A 21 9.07 19.98 10.14
N VAL A 22 9.99 19.19 10.69
CA VAL A 22 10.24 17.81 10.25
C VAL A 22 9.13 16.90 10.78
N ALA A 23 8.44 16.18 9.89
CA ALA A 23 7.53 15.12 10.28
C ALA A 23 8.31 13.84 10.60
N THR A 24 7.92 13.19 11.69
CA THR A 24 8.53 11.95 12.19
C THR A 24 7.44 10.90 12.40
N SER A 25 7.81 9.61 12.43
CA SER A 25 6.85 8.51 12.62
C SER A 25 5.72 8.51 11.60
N VAL A 26 6.06 8.70 10.32
CA VAL A 26 5.09 8.67 9.22
C VAL A 26 4.60 7.24 9.02
N VAL A 27 3.29 7.05 8.99
CA VAL A 27 2.62 5.77 8.76
C VAL A 27 1.51 5.98 7.73
N LEU A 28 1.37 5.03 6.81
CA LEU A 28 0.23 4.98 5.89
C LEU A 28 -0.67 3.81 6.28
N ASP A 29 -1.96 4.07 6.41
CA ASP A 29 -3.00 3.08 6.67
C ASP A 29 -4.05 3.13 5.55
N ASP A 30 -4.45 1.95 5.08
CA ASP A 30 -5.51 1.84 4.07
C ASP A 30 -6.41 0.63 4.37
N VAL A 31 -7.71 0.89 4.44
CA VAL A 31 -8.75 -0.13 4.60
C VAL A 31 -9.33 -0.43 3.22
N LEU A 32 -9.08 -1.64 2.73
CA LEU A 32 -9.52 -2.07 1.42
C LEU A 32 -11.02 -2.30 1.41
N SER A 33 -11.66 -1.84 0.33
CA SER A 33 -13.04 -2.19 0.03
C SER A 33 -13.21 -3.72 -0.03
N PRO A 34 -14.35 -4.26 0.44
CA PRO A 34 -14.63 -5.70 0.35
C PRO A 34 -14.70 -6.24 -1.09
N TYR A 35 -14.78 -5.35 -2.08
CA TYR A 35 -14.80 -5.66 -3.52
C TYR A 35 -13.41 -5.67 -4.15
N LEU A 36 -12.34 -5.58 -3.36
CA LEU A 36 -10.96 -5.58 -3.82
C LEU A 36 -10.16 -6.78 -3.27
N ASN A 37 -9.24 -7.29 -4.09
CA ASN A 37 -8.16 -8.19 -3.70
C ASN A 37 -6.85 -7.41 -3.66
N PHE A 38 -6.05 -7.56 -2.61
CA PHE A 38 -4.81 -6.81 -2.44
C PHE A 38 -3.68 -7.34 -3.33
N GLY A 39 -2.96 -6.49 -4.05
CA GLY A 39 -1.86 -6.90 -4.93
C GLY A 39 -0.57 -7.19 -4.17
N VAL A 40 -0.26 -8.48 -3.97
CA VAL A 40 0.90 -8.95 -3.20
C VAL A 40 2.19 -8.97 -4.03
N ASN A 41 2.07 -9.13 -5.36
CA ASN A 41 3.19 -9.16 -6.31
C ASN A 41 3.13 -7.99 -7.32
N SER A 42 2.64 -6.82 -6.88
CA SER A 42 2.28 -5.69 -7.75
C SER A 42 3.44 -5.15 -8.60
N PHE A 43 4.66 -5.22 -8.08
CA PHE A 43 5.88 -4.68 -8.71
C PHE A 43 7.01 -5.70 -8.82
N GLY A 44 6.77 -6.95 -8.43
CA GLY A 44 7.77 -8.02 -8.33
C GLY A 44 7.33 -9.08 -7.32
N ALA A 45 8.05 -10.19 -7.24
CA ALA A 45 7.75 -11.24 -6.27
C ALA A 45 7.86 -10.69 -4.83
N ASN A 46 6.78 -10.81 -4.05
CA ASN A 46 6.63 -10.28 -2.70
C ASN A 46 6.88 -8.77 -2.58
N MET A 47 6.63 -8.01 -3.66
CA MET A 47 6.78 -6.55 -3.68
C MET A 47 5.42 -5.87 -3.93
N PRO A 48 4.60 -5.67 -2.89
CA PRO A 48 3.27 -5.08 -3.01
C PRO A 48 3.28 -3.57 -3.27
N PHE A 49 4.32 -2.87 -2.81
CA PHE A 49 4.43 -1.42 -2.90
C PHE A 49 5.59 -1.00 -3.79
N SER A 50 5.41 0.09 -4.52
CA SER A 50 6.49 0.86 -5.15
C SER A 50 6.56 2.22 -4.47
N PHE A 51 7.77 2.65 -4.09
CA PHE A 51 8.03 3.94 -3.48
C PHE A 51 8.77 4.84 -4.46
N THR A 52 8.38 6.09 -4.53
CA THR A 52 9.09 7.13 -5.28
C THR A 52 9.17 8.37 -4.41
N ASP A 53 10.38 8.79 -4.11
CA ASP A 53 10.62 10.01 -3.36
C ASP A 53 10.40 11.26 -4.25
N GLY A 54 10.07 12.37 -3.61
CA GLY A 54 9.80 13.63 -4.29
C GLY A 54 11.07 14.32 -4.80
N ALA A 55 10.87 15.32 -5.66
CA ALA A 55 11.96 16.14 -6.20
C ALA A 55 12.73 16.90 -5.10
N THR A 56 12.04 17.29 -4.02
CA THR A 56 12.64 17.62 -2.73
C THR A 56 12.63 16.35 -1.89
N PRO A 57 13.78 15.66 -1.77
CA PRO A 57 13.81 14.32 -1.18
C PRO A 57 13.45 14.35 0.29
N SER A 58 12.78 13.30 0.72
CA SER A 58 12.70 12.93 2.13
C SER A 58 13.93 12.10 2.52
N THR A 59 13.93 11.53 3.73
CA THR A 59 14.81 10.39 4.07
C THR A 59 14.01 9.11 4.27
N LEU A 60 12.74 9.11 3.83
CA LEU A 60 11.83 8.02 4.10
C LEU A 60 12.15 6.81 3.21
N THR A 61 12.06 5.64 3.83
CA THR A 61 12.03 4.36 3.12
C THR A 61 10.87 3.52 3.64
N PRO A 62 10.20 2.72 2.79
CA PRO A 62 9.17 1.80 3.25
C PRO A 62 9.73 0.82 4.29
N GLY A 63 9.05 0.69 5.42
CA GLY A 63 9.30 -0.35 6.40
C GLY A 63 8.58 -1.65 6.06
N THR A 64 8.54 -2.58 7.02
CA THR A 64 7.78 -3.82 6.88
C THR A 64 6.30 -3.54 7.07
N ALA A 65 5.50 -3.80 6.04
CA ALA A 65 4.05 -3.69 6.12
C ALA A 65 3.45 -4.75 7.04
N SER A 66 2.33 -4.40 7.67
CA SER A 66 1.47 -5.32 8.41
C SER A 66 0.07 -5.32 7.81
N TYR A 67 -0.68 -6.40 8.04
CA TYR A 67 -1.97 -6.63 7.40
C TYR A 67 -2.99 -7.13 8.41
N THR A 68 -4.25 -6.85 8.13
CA THR A 68 -5.39 -7.52 8.76
C THR A 68 -6.21 -8.25 7.72
N ASP A 69 -6.96 -9.25 8.15
CA ASP A 69 -8.02 -9.84 7.34
C ASP A 69 -9.22 -8.87 7.22
N ARG A 70 -10.26 -9.29 6.49
CA ARG A 70 -11.49 -8.48 6.31
C ARG A 70 -12.32 -8.28 7.58
N ASN A 71 -12.07 -9.03 8.64
CA ASN A 71 -12.73 -8.86 9.92
C ASN A 71 -11.88 -8.02 10.89
N GLY A 72 -10.72 -7.54 10.44
CA GLY A 72 -9.79 -6.74 11.26
C GLY A 72 -8.85 -7.59 12.13
N ALA A 73 -8.84 -8.92 11.99
CA ALA A 73 -7.90 -9.76 12.72
C ALA A 73 -6.49 -9.68 12.11
N PRO A 74 -5.40 -9.78 12.89
CA PRO A 74 -4.04 -9.79 12.36
C PRO A 74 -3.85 -10.90 11.31
N TYR A 75 -3.25 -10.53 10.18
CA TYR A 75 -3.03 -11.43 9.05
C TYR A 75 -1.53 -11.46 8.68
N PRO A 76 -0.74 -12.33 9.32
CA PRO A 76 0.72 -12.25 9.29
C PRO A 76 1.36 -12.79 8.00
N ALA A 77 0.62 -13.54 7.19
CA ALA A 77 1.13 -14.19 5.99
C ALA A 77 0.19 -13.96 4.82
N LEU A 78 0.69 -13.27 3.80
CA LEU A 78 0.01 -13.12 2.53
C LEU A 78 -0.07 -14.46 1.80
N THR A 79 -1.24 -14.75 1.23
CA THR A 79 -1.58 -15.98 0.51
C THR A 79 -2.08 -15.60 -0.89
N PRO A 80 -1.18 -15.48 -1.88
CA PRO A 80 -1.57 -15.17 -3.26
C PRO A 80 -2.58 -16.21 -3.78
N GLY A 81 -3.63 -15.74 -4.47
CA GLY A 81 -4.73 -16.56 -4.99
C GLY A 81 -5.84 -16.86 -3.98
N ALA A 82 -5.75 -16.39 -2.73
CA ALA A 82 -6.74 -16.69 -1.73
C ALA A 82 -8.10 -16.02 -1.99
N ASN A 83 -9.18 -16.70 -1.59
CA ASN A 83 -10.55 -16.19 -1.58
C ASN A 83 -10.99 -15.52 -2.89
N GLY A 84 -10.77 -16.24 -4.00
CA GLY A 84 -11.21 -15.83 -5.34
C GLY A 84 -10.30 -14.80 -6.02
N ALA A 85 -9.15 -14.47 -5.43
CA ALA A 85 -8.18 -13.59 -6.05
C ALA A 85 -7.35 -14.29 -7.14
N SER A 86 -6.89 -13.53 -8.14
CA SER A 86 -5.88 -14.01 -9.08
C SER A 86 -4.53 -14.26 -8.38
N ALA A 87 -3.63 -15.02 -9.03
CA ALA A 87 -2.36 -15.48 -8.44
C ALA A 87 -1.40 -14.39 -7.91
N ASN A 88 -1.57 -13.13 -8.30
CA ASN A 88 -0.76 -12.00 -7.84
C ASN A 88 -1.44 -11.15 -6.76
N PHE A 89 -2.63 -11.57 -6.32
CA PHE A 89 -3.48 -10.85 -5.39
C PHE A 89 -3.87 -11.76 -4.23
N ASP A 90 -4.13 -11.18 -3.07
CA ASP A 90 -4.64 -11.88 -1.91
C ASP A 90 -6.02 -11.33 -1.58
N GLY A 91 -7.00 -12.21 -1.68
CA GLY A 91 -8.37 -11.94 -1.37
C GLY A 91 -8.71 -12.13 0.10
N ASN A 92 -7.80 -12.18 1.06
CA ASN A 92 -8.12 -12.18 2.49
C ASN A 92 -7.80 -10.86 3.18
N VAL A 93 -6.89 -10.08 2.61
CA VAL A 93 -6.46 -8.79 3.16
C VAL A 93 -7.63 -7.82 3.20
N GLY A 94 -7.90 -7.26 4.38
CA GLY A 94 -8.90 -6.22 4.61
C GLY A 94 -8.30 -4.84 4.83
N ALA A 95 -7.09 -4.76 5.38
CA ALA A 95 -6.35 -3.51 5.52
C ALA A 95 -4.84 -3.78 5.50
N TRP A 96 -4.07 -2.73 5.20
CA TRP A 96 -2.63 -2.72 5.35
C TRP A 96 -2.15 -1.45 6.06
N THR A 97 -1.07 -1.59 6.82
CA THR A 97 -0.35 -0.50 7.47
C THR A 97 1.11 -0.56 7.03
N LEU A 98 1.63 0.56 6.52
CA LEU A 98 3.01 0.70 6.07
C LEU A 98 3.72 1.80 6.87
N PRO A 99 4.59 1.43 7.82
CA PRO A 99 5.45 2.41 8.48
C PRO A 99 6.51 2.92 7.50
N MET A 100 6.85 4.20 7.58
CA MET A 100 7.95 4.80 6.83
C MET A 100 9.11 5.11 7.77
N ASN A 101 10.26 4.48 7.53
CA ASN A 101 11.47 4.68 8.32
C ASN A 101 12.17 5.97 7.91
N GLY A 102 12.61 6.77 8.87
CA GLY A 102 13.32 8.03 8.63
C GLY A 102 12.47 9.25 8.95
N ASN A 103 12.75 10.36 8.26
CA ASN A 103 12.15 11.65 8.51
C ASN A 103 11.63 12.27 7.22
N MET A 104 10.61 13.11 7.35
CA MET A 104 10.04 13.86 6.24
C MET A 104 10.22 15.35 6.49
N PRO A 105 11.31 15.97 5.99
CA PRO A 105 11.56 17.40 6.12
C PRO A 105 10.41 18.25 5.57
N ALA A 106 10.30 19.49 6.04
CA ALA A 106 9.36 20.47 5.50
C ALA A 106 9.57 20.65 3.99
N GLY A 107 8.49 20.65 3.22
CA GLY A 107 8.52 20.78 1.76
C GLY A 107 8.86 19.49 1.00
N SER A 108 9.29 18.41 1.68
CA SER A 108 9.48 17.11 1.03
C SER A 108 8.13 16.45 0.70
N SER A 109 8.17 15.50 -0.23
CA SER A 109 7.02 14.69 -0.62
C SER A 109 7.47 13.29 -1.03
N PHE A 110 6.56 12.34 -1.05
CA PHE A 110 6.79 11.03 -1.65
C PHE A 110 5.47 10.47 -2.20
N SER A 111 5.57 9.40 -2.97
CA SER A 111 4.43 8.62 -3.41
C SER A 111 4.64 7.12 -3.19
N ILE A 112 3.55 6.44 -2.87
CA ILE A 112 3.45 4.99 -2.85
C ILE A 112 2.45 4.56 -3.93
N GLN A 113 2.81 3.55 -4.71
CA GLN A 113 1.86 2.83 -5.54
C GLN A 113 1.65 1.43 -5.00
N TYR A 114 0.41 0.94 -5.11
CA TYR A 114 0.04 -0.46 -4.92
C TYR A 114 -1.05 -0.82 -5.93
N LYS A 115 -1.30 -2.12 -6.13
CA LYS A 115 -2.39 -2.57 -6.99
C LYS A 115 -3.45 -3.29 -6.17
N ALA A 116 -4.68 -3.25 -6.65
CA ALA A 116 -5.74 -4.12 -6.20
C ALA A 116 -6.51 -4.66 -7.39
N GLU A 117 -7.11 -5.83 -7.27
CA GLU A 117 -7.95 -6.43 -8.30
C GLU A 117 -9.42 -6.31 -7.91
N VAL A 118 -10.26 -5.94 -8.87
CA VAL A 118 -11.72 -5.91 -8.68
C VAL A 118 -12.26 -7.34 -8.62
N ARG A 119 -13.05 -7.63 -7.60
CA ARG A 119 -13.74 -8.93 -7.42
C ARG A 119 -14.94 -9.10 -8.34
#